data_AF-A0A7S2U2D5-F1
#
_entry.id   AF-A0A7S2U2D5-F1
#
_cell.length_a   1.000
_cell.length_b   1.000
_cell.length_c   1.000
_cell.angle_alpha   90.00
_cell.angle_beta   90.00
_cell.angle_gamma   90.00
#
_symmetry.space_group_name_H-M   'P 1'
#
loop_
_entity.id
_entity.type
_entity.pdbx_description
1 polymer ?
#
loop_
_entity_poly.entity_id
_entity_poly.type
_entity_poly.pdbx_seq_one_letter_code
_entity_poly.pdbx_strand_id
1 'polypeptide(L)'
;ERANRIKSLWWTKSSVIPEDVKQNMSQGERDFFEGYDKIMSTYSQEVDVDLASDMTPPEDLMVQVRILKDYGEILLRSGHYLDLKRSSVCMLRSDVESLLQQGIAVHMRN
;
A
#
# COMPACT_ATOMS: atom_id res chain seq x y z
N GLU A 1 19.44 15.72 1.16
CA GLU A 1 19.08 14.55 1.98
C GLU A 1 17.57 14.38 2.22
N ARG A 2 16.86 15.37 2.79
CA ARG A 2 15.42 15.22 3.12
C ARG A 2 14.55 14.86 1.91
N ALA A 3 14.74 15.53 0.77
CA ALA A 3 14.04 15.20 -0.48
C ALA A 3 14.25 13.74 -0.94
N ASN A 4 15.45 13.18 -0.77
CA ASN A 4 15.71 11.78 -1.11
C ASN A 4 14.98 10.82 -0.16
N ARG A 5 14.86 11.17 1.12
CA ARG A 5 14.06 10.41 2.08
C ARG A 5 12.57 10.44 1.72
N ILE A 6 12.06 11.59 1.28
CA ILE A 6 10.68 11.73 0.82
C ILE A 6 10.44 10.86 -0.43
N LYS A 7 11.37 10.84 -1.39
CA LYS A 7 11.29 9.92 -2.53
C LYS A 7 11.29 8.46 -2.09
N SER A 8 12.17 8.07 -1.15
CA SER A 8 12.19 6.68 -0.65
C SER A 8 10.91 6.29 0.10
N LEU A 9 10.24 7.25 0.75
CA LEU A 9 8.95 7.01 1.41
C LEU A 9 7.88 6.59 0.39
N TRP A 10 7.85 7.24 -0.78
CA TRP A 10 6.91 6.87 -1.85
C TRP A 10 7.05 5.40 -2.27
N TRP A 11 8.29 4.94 -2.49
CA TRP A 11 8.58 3.55 -2.85
C TRP A 11 8.32 2.52 -1.73
N THR A 12 8.27 2.96 -0.47
CA THR A 12 8.09 2.05 0.67
C THR A 12 6.64 1.95 1.12
N LYS A 13 5.88 3.04 0.99
CA LYS A 13 4.54 3.18 1.57
C LYS A 13 3.43 3.46 0.56
N SER A 14 3.77 3.51 -0.73
CA SER A 14 2.84 3.55 -1.87
C SER A 14 1.78 4.64 -1.74
N SER A 15 2.07 5.83 -2.29
CA SER A 15 1.19 7.01 -2.46
C SER A 15 0.57 7.63 -1.19
N VAL A 16 0.49 6.91 -0.07
CA VAL A 16 -0.10 7.40 1.20
C VAL A 16 0.99 7.68 2.22
N ILE A 17 1.08 8.94 2.67
CA ILE A 17 1.96 9.33 3.77
C ILE A 17 1.25 9.04 5.11
N PRO A 18 1.83 8.23 6.01
CA PRO A 18 1.32 8.06 7.37
C PRO A 18 1.21 9.39 8.12
N GLU A 19 0.18 9.54 8.96
CA GLU A 19 -0.10 10.81 9.63
C GLU A 19 1.05 11.26 10.56
N ASP A 20 1.74 10.32 11.21
CA ASP A 20 2.93 10.59 12.04
C ASP A 20 4.09 11.19 11.24
N VAL A 21 4.26 10.76 9.99
CA VAL A 21 5.27 11.31 9.08
C VAL A 21 4.83 12.68 8.60
N LYS A 22 3.55 12.84 8.24
CA LYS A 22 2.97 14.09 7.74
C LYS A 22 3.08 15.24 8.74
N GLN A 23 2.95 14.97 10.04
CA GLN A 23 3.13 15.95 11.11
C GLN A 23 4.56 16.49 11.21
N ASN A 24 5.55 15.70 10.79
CA ASN A 24 6.97 16.08 10.80
C ASN A 24 7.45 16.69 9.46
N MET A 25 6.56 16.86 8.48
CA MET A 25 6.87 17.47 7.18
C MET A 25 6.48 18.95 7.16
N SER A 26 7.34 19.78 6.58
CA SER A 26 6.97 21.17 6.27
C SER A 26 6.00 21.23 5.08
N GLN A 27 5.34 22.38 4.87
CA GLN A 27 4.41 22.53 3.74
C GLN A 27 5.10 22.26 2.39
N GLY A 28 6.29 22.83 2.16
CA GLY A 28 7.01 22.61 0.91
C GLY A 28 7.45 21.15 0.68
N GLU A 29 7.59 20.36 1.73
CA GLU A 29 7.87 18.92 1.60
C GLU A 29 6.64 18.12 1.21
N ARG A 30 5.45 18.54 1.68
CA ARG A 30 4.17 17.96 1.27
C ARG A 30 3.90 18.29 -0.20
N ASP A 31 4.08 19.56 -0.58
CA ASP A 31 3.91 20.00 -1.97
C ASP A 31 4.89 19.25 -2.90
N PHE A 32 6.12 19.03 -2.45
CA PHE A 32 7.11 18.22 -3.18
C PHE A 32 6.66 16.76 -3.33
N PHE A 33 6.12 16.15 -2.28
CA PHE A 33 5.62 14.77 -2.35
C PHE A 33 4.44 14.65 -3.31
N GLU A 34 3.46 15.56 -3.24
CA GLU A 34 2.30 15.56 -4.14
C GLU A 34 2.73 15.74 -5.61
N GLY A 35 3.68 16.64 -5.88
CA GLY A 35 4.24 16.79 -7.21
C GLY A 35 4.96 15.54 -7.71
N TYR A 36 5.71 14.87 -6.83
CA TYR A 36 6.39 13.62 -7.15
C TYR A 36 5.42 12.46 -7.40
N ASP A 37 4.39 12.32 -6.56
CA ASP A 37 3.34 11.32 -6.67
C ASP A 37 2.57 11.45 -7.98
N LYS A 38 2.26 12.68 -8.41
CA LYS A 38 1.64 12.94 -9.70
C LYS A 38 2.51 12.48 -10.88
N ILE A 39 3.81 12.80 -10.86
CA ILE A 39 4.75 12.39 -11.91
C ILE A 39 4.82 10.86 -11.98
N MET A 40 4.94 10.20 -10.83
CA MET A 40 5.01 8.74 -10.78
C MET A 40 3.72 8.07 -11.23
N SER A 41 2.56 8.61 -10.84
CA SER A 41 1.26 8.10 -11.27
C SER A 41 1.09 8.23 -12.78
N THR A 42 1.48 9.35 -13.37
CA THR A 42 1.49 9.52 -14.83
C THR A 42 2.43 8.53 -15.50
N TYR A 43 3.64 8.37 -14.99
CA TYR A 43 4.61 7.44 -15.57
C TYR A 43 4.13 5.98 -15.47
N SER A 44 3.58 5.57 -14.34
CA SER A 44 2.97 4.25 -14.12
C SER A 44 1.87 3.94 -15.14
N GLN A 45 1.03 4.93 -15.45
CA GLN A 45 0.00 4.81 -16.50
C GLN A 45 0.60 4.72 -17.91
N GLU A 46 1.63 5.50 -18.22
CA GLU A 46 2.28 5.49 -19.54
C GLU A 46 2.94 4.14 -19.84
N VAL A 47 3.49 3.47 -18.83
CA VAL A 47 4.15 2.16 -18.99
C VAL A 47 3.23 0.98 -18.73
N ASP A 48 1.97 1.20 -18.34
CA ASP A 48 0.99 0.17 -17.95
C ASP A 48 1.52 -0.79 -16.87
N VAL A 49 2.27 -0.26 -15.91
CA VAL A 49 2.84 -1.01 -14.78
C VAL A 49 2.60 -0.25 -13.50
N ASP A 50 2.02 -0.92 -12.50
CA ASP A 50 1.88 -0.37 -11.15
C ASP A 50 3.24 -0.34 -10.45
N LEU A 51 3.85 0.85 -10.44
CA LEU A 51 5.16 1.09 -9.83
C LEU A 51 5.11 1.12 -8.31
N ALA A 52 3.92 1.21 -7.72
CA ALA A 52 3.71 1.30 -6.29
C ALA A 52 3.35 -0.07 -5.68
N SER A 53 3.33 -1.12 -6.51
CA SER A 53 3.13 -2.52 -6.11
C SER A 53 4.31 -3.05 -5.28
N ASP A 54 4.05 -4.14 -4.57
CA ASP A 54 5.02 -4.77 -3.69
C ASP A 54 6.20 -5.33 -4.49
N MET A 55 7.42 -4.96 -4.09
CA MET A 55 8.66 -5.43 -4.71
C MET A 55 9.02 -6.86 -4.29
N THR A 56 8.26 -7.48 -3.37
CA THR A 56 8.44 -8.87 -3.00
C THR A 56 7.73 -9.79 -4.01
N PRO A 57 8.45 -10.71 -4.67
CA PRO A 57 7.83 -11.62 -5.61
C PRO A 57 6.80 -12.50 -4.89
N PRO A 58 5.62 -12.73 -5.49
CA PRO A 58 4.61 -13.58 -4.88
C PRO A 58 5.12 -15.03 -4.82
N GLU A 59 5.26 -15.56 -3.60
CA GLU A 59 5.59 -16.98 -3.36
C GLU A 59 4.40 -17.87 -3.75
N ASP A 60 3.17 -17.44 -3.39
CA ASP A 60 1.92 -18.14 -3.64
C ASP A 60 0.82 -17.19 -4.12
N LEU A 61 -0.08 -17.68 -4.98
CA LEU A 61 -1.23 -16.91 -5.49
C LEU A 61 -2.21 -16.50 -4.39
N MET A 62 -2.44 -17.41 -3.44
CA MET A 62 -3.28 -17.18 -2.27
C MET A 62 -2.41 -17.15 -1.02
N VAL A 63 -2.59 -16.12 -0.21
CA VAL A 63 -1.82 -15.92 1.03
C VAL A 63 -2.75 -15.90 2.24
N GLN A 64 -2.30 -16.50 3.33
CA GLN A 64 -2.99 -16.42 4.61
C GLN A 64 -2.54 -15.16 5.34
N VAL A 65 -3.51 -14.30 5.66
CA VAL A 65 -3.25 -13.08 6.41
C VAL A 65 -4.11 -13.00 7.65
N ARG A 66 -3.54 -12.39 8.68
CA ARG A 66 -4.26 -12.02 9.90
C ARG A 66 -4.58 -10.54 9.85
N ILE A 67 -5.86 -10.22 9.93
CA ILE A 67 -6.35 -8.85 10.03
C ILE A 67 -6.15 -8.37 11.47
N LEU A 68 -5.48 -7.22 11.64
CA LEU A 68 -5.14 -6.69 12.96
C LEU A 68 -6.27 -5.89 13.59
N LYS A 69 -7.13 -5.27 12.77
CA LYS A 69 -8.24 -4.41 13.19
C LYS A 69 -9.43 -4.59 12.26
N ASP A 70 -10.64 -4.49 12.80
CA ASP A 70 -11.86 -4.48 11.98
C ASP A 70 -11.79 -3.28 11.03
N TYR A 71 -11.85 -3.56 9.73
CA TYR A 71 -11.67 -2.56 8.67
C TYR A 71 -12.95 -2.35 7.85
N GLY A 72 -13.97 -3.17 8.07
CA GLY A 72 -15.25 -3.13 7.36
C GLY A 72 -15.19 -3.82 6.00
N GLU A 73 -16.13 -3.51 5.11
CA GLU A 73 -16.22 -4.12 3.79
C GLU A 73 -15.22 -3.53 2.80
N ILE A 74 -14.42 -4.40 2.18
CA ILE A 74 -13.54 -4.04 1.06
C ILE A 74 -14.06 -4.64 -0.24
N LEU A 75 -13.81 -3.94 -1.35
CA LEU A 75 -14.04 -4.47 -2.68
C LEU A 75 -12.79 -5.23 -3.13
N LEU A 76 -12.93 -6.53 -3.34
CA LEU A 76 -11.88 -7.36 -3.94
C LEU A 76 -11.80 -7.10 -5.45
N ARG A 77 -10.66 -7.40 -6.07
CA ARG A 77 -10.50 -7.33 -7.54
C ARG A 77 -11.45 -8.27 -8.28
N SER A 78 -11.92 -9.32 -7.62
CA SER A 78 -12.96 -10.21 -8.16
C SER A 78 -14.34 -9.54 -8.28
N GLY A 79 -14.52 -8.32 -7.76
CA GLY A 79 -15.80 -7.61 -7.71
C GLY A 79 -16.70 -8.01 -6.53
N HIS A 80 -16.21 -8.85 -5.62
CA HIS A 80 -16.94 -9.25 -4.41
C HIS A 80 -16.59 -8.34 -3.23
N TYR A 81 -17.58 -8.08 -2.37
CA TYR A 81 -17.36 -7.40 -1.10
C TYR A 81 -16.98 -8.41 -0.03
N LEU A 82 -15.96 -8.09 0.76
CA LEU A 82 -15.51 -8.92 1.88
C LEU A 82 -15.44 -8.07 3.14
N ASP A 83 -16.18 -8.48 4.16
CA ASP A 83 -16.16 -7.86 5.48
C ASP A 83 -14.88 -8.29 6.25
N LEU A 84 -13.93 -7.36 6.37
CA LEU A 84 -12.67 -7.53 7.09
C LEU A 84 -12.88 -7.38 8.59
N LYS A 85 -13.18 -8.50 9.24
CA LYS A 85 -13.12 -8.64 10.69
C LYS A 85 -11.72 -9.07 11.13
N ARG A 86 -11.40 -8.83 12.40
CA ARG A 86 -10.17 -9.28 13.07
C ARG A 86 -10.13 -10.81 13.15
N SER A 87 -9.77 -11.44 12.04
CA SER A 87 -9.68 -12.88 11.88
C SER A 87 -8.50 -13.24 10.97
N SER A 88 -8.27 -14.54 10.83
CA SER A 88 -7.30 -15.07 9.86
C SER A 88 -8.07 -15.54 8.64
N VAL A 89 -7.71 -15.03 7.46
CA VAL A 89 -8.42 -15.20 6.20
C VAL A 89 -7.42 -15.49 5.09
N CYS A 90 -7.84 -16.28 4.11
CA CYS A 90 -7.06 -16.57 2.92
C CYS A 90 -7.60 -15.74 1.76
N MET A 91 -6.72 -14.99 1.09
CA MET A 91 -7.09 -14.07 0.01
C MET A 91 -6.02 -14.10 -1.08
N LEU A 92 -6.36 -13.59 -2.26
CA LEU A 92 -5.38 -13.41 -3.32
C LEU A 92 -4.33 -12.38 -2.91
N ARG A 93 -3.06 -12.65 -3.26
CA ARG A 93 -1.96 -11.72 -2.95
C ARG A 93 -2.23 -10.30 -3.45
N SER A 94 -2.78 -10.19 -4.66
CA SER A 94 -3.11 -8.91 -5.31
C SER A 94 -4.21 -8.10 -4.61
N ASP A 95 -5.09 -8.72 -3.82
CA ASP A 95 -6.11 -8.06 -3.01
C ASP A 95 -5.56 -7.64 -1.64
N VAL A 96 -4.53 -8.33 -1.17
CA VAL A 96 -3.96 -8.19 0.18
C VAL A 96 -2.80 -7.22 0.23
N GLU A 97 -2.09 -6.99 -0.88
CA GLU A 97 -0.92 -6.10 -0.95
C GLU A 97 -1.18 -4.72 -0.34
N SER A 98 -2.30 -4.09 -0.71
CA SER A 98 -2.68 -2.78 -0.17
C SER A 98 -2.88 -2.82 1.35
N LEU A 99 -3.49 -3.89 1.87
CA LEU A 99 -3.74 -4.08 3.30
C LEU A 99 -2.44 -4.33 4.09
N LEU A 100 -1.47 -5.02 3.50
CA LEU A 100 -0.15 -5.27 4.10
C LEU A 100 0.67 -3.98 4.14
N GLN A 101 0.71 -3.22 3.03
CA GLN A 101 1.45 -1.96 2.95
C GLN A 101 0.93 -0.92 3.96
N GLN A 102 -0.39 -0.85 4.14
CA GLN A 102 -1.05 0.01 5.12
C GLN A 102 -0.93 -0.49 6.57
N GLY A 103 -0.45 -1.73 6.78
CA GLY A 103 -0.30 -2.32 8.11
C GLY A 103 -1.62 -2.73 8.77
N ILE A 104 -2.67 -2.97 7.98
CA ILE A 104 -3.98 -3.46 8.44
C ILE A 104 -3.95 -4.97 8.60
N ALA A 105 -3.21 -5.64 7.72
CA ALA A 105 -3.03 -7.09 7.72
C ALA A 105 -1.55 -7.46 7.97
N VAL A 106 -1.32 -8.68 8.45
CA VAL A 106 0.02 -9.27 8.56
C VAL A 106 0.02 -10.62 7.87
N HIS A 107 1.05 -10.85 7.06
CA HIS A 107 1.27 -12.14 6.40
C HIS A 107 1.65 -13.20 7.43
N MET A 108 0.91 -14.31 7.47
CA MET A 108 1.23 -15.45 8.32
C MET A 108 2.03 -16.44 7.47
N ARG A 109 3.35 -16.42 7.61
CA ARG A 109 4.20 -17.51 7.07
C ARG A 109 4.03 -18.74 7.96
N ASN A 110 3.74 -19.89 7.35
CA ASN A 110 3.91 -21.20 8.00
C ASN A 110 5.39 -21.55 8.11
#